data_AF-A0A7V8Z9C0-F1
#
_entry.id   AF-A0A7V8Z9C0-F1
#
_cell.length_a   1.000
_cell.length_b   1.000
_cell.length_c   1.000
_cell.angle_alpha   90.00
_cell.angle_beta   90.00
_cell.angle_gamma   90.00
#
_symmetry.space_group_name_H-M   'P 1'
#
loop_
_entity.id
_entity.type
_entity.pdbx_description
1 polymer ?
#
loop_
_entity_poly.entity_id
_entity_poly.type
_entity_poly.pdbx_seq_one_letter_code
_entity_poly.pdbx_strand_id
1 'polypeptide(L)'
;MRKARAWYVTKFQPQSGADIVRLITSGFDESAYYRMVTSYWDMAASFVLNGAIDEELFHDSNTEYVAVFAKIEPYLGDVRKAYNSTRYLKSLEGLVRRAPDAENYIARMRQIANHWANMNAGNQSDTK
;
A
#
# COMPACT_ATOMS: atom_id res chain seq x y z
N MET A 1 9.42 -3.74 -11.02
CA MET A 1 9.25 -3.39 -9.59
C MET A 1 9.92 -2.09 -9.15
N ARG A 2 11.21 -1.83 -9.42
CA ARG A 2 11.90 -0.62 -8.91
C ARG A 2 11.18 0.71 -9.19
N LYS A 3 10.79 0.96 -10.46
CA LYS A 3 10.02 2.16 -10.85
C LYS A 3 8.68 2.26 -10.13
N ALA A 4 7.94 1.15 -10.05
CA ALA A 4 6.63 1.09 -9.41
C ALA A 4 6.71 1.39 -7.91
N ARG A 5 7.71 0.85 -7.19
CA ARG A 5 7.97 1.17 -5.78
C ARG A 5 8.31 2.64 -5.58
N ALA A 6 9.21 3.19 -6.40
CA ALA A 6 9.57 4.60 -6.33
C ALA A 6 8.34 5.50 -6.54
N TRP A 7 7.52 5.20 -7.55
CA TRP A 7 6.27 5.91 -7.81
C TRP A 7 5.26 5.76 -6.65
N TYR A 8 5.07 4.56 -6.11
CA TYR A 8 4.13 4.31 -5.03
C TYR A 8 4.50 5.06 -3.74
N VAL A 9 5.80 5.14 -3.44
CA VAL A 9 6.27 5.88 -2.26
C VAL A 9 6.14 7.39 -2.48
N THR A 10 6.58 7.90 -3.64
CA THR A 10 6.79 9.35 -3.84
C THR A 10 5.63 10.10 -4.50
N LYS A 11 4.78 9.42 -5.28
CA LYS A 11 3.71 10.05 -6.10
C LYS A 11 2.32 9.55 -5.75
N PHE A 12 2.16 8.30 -5.34
CA PHE A 12 0.84 7.78 -4.96
C PHE A 12 0.40 8.36 -3.61
N GLN A 13 -0.56 9.29 -3.66
CA GLN A 13 -1.12 9.99 -2.51
C GLN A 13 -2.66 10.09 -2.63
N PRO A 14 -3.39 8.96 -2.53
CA PRO A 14 -4.85 8.98 -2.64
C PRO A 14 -5.46 9.80 -1.50
N GLN A 15 -6.52 10.53 -1.80
CA GLN A 15 -7.34 11.28 -0.83
C GLN A 15 -8.68 10.59 -0.58
N SER A 16 -9.08 9.66 -1.46
CA SER A 16 -10.32 8.89 -1.35
C SER A 16 -10.18 7.50 -1.97
N GLY A 17 -11.10 6.58 -1.61
CA GLY A 17 -11.21 5.29 -2.32
C GLY A 17 -11.57 5.45 -3.79
N ALA A 18 -12.32 6.50 -4.15
CA ALA A 18 -12.63 6.81 -5.53
C ALA A 18 -11.37 7.16 -6.34
N ASP A 19 -10.36 7.80 -5.74
CA ASP A 19 -9.08 8.10 -6.39
C ASP A 19 -8.36 6.80 -6.77
N ILE A 20 -8.35 5.83 -5.85
CA ILE A 20 -7.74 4.52 -6.07
C ILE A 20 -8.50 3.76 -7.16
N VAL A 21 -9.83 3.76 -7.13
CA VAL A 21 -10.65 3.11 -8.16
C VAL A 21 -10.37 3.71 -9.54
N ARG A 22 -10.38 5.05 -9.66
CA ARG A 22 -10.05 5.75 -10.92
C ARG A 22 -8.64 5.42 -11.41
N LEU A 23 -7.68 5.36 -10.50
CA LEU A 23 -6.31 4.97 -10.83
C LEU A 23 -6.25 3.54 -11.40
N ILE A 24 -6.86 2.56 -10.71
CA ILE A 24 -6.83 1.16 -11.16
C ILE A 24 -7.53 0.98 -12.50
N THR A 25 -8.64 1.68 -12.74
CA THR A 25 -9.40 1.60 -14.01
C THR A 25 -8.82 2.47 -15.11
N SER A 26 -7.83 3.33 -14.81
CA SER A 26 -7.14 4.10 -15.83
C SER A 26 -6.26 3.21 -16.72
N GLY A 27 -6.02 3.67 -17.96
CA GLY A 27 -5.12 3.03 -18.91
C GLY A 27 -3.66 3.49 -18.82
N PHE A 28 -3.31 4.32 -17.83
CA PHE A 28 -1.98 4.89 -17.70
C PHE A 28 -1.00 3.96 -17.00
N ASP A 29 0.30 4.22 -17.17
CA ASP A 29 1.40 3.46 -16.55
C ASP A 29 1.28 3.40 -15.01
N GLU A 30 0.74 4.45 -14.39
CA GLU A 30 0.49 4.53 -12.96
C GLU A 30 -0.46 3.43 -12.45
N SER A 31 -1.46 3.05 -13.26
CA SER A 31 -2.33 1.91 -12.95
C SER A 31 -1.51 0.62 -12.88
N ALA A 32 -0.59 0.42 -13.84
CA ALA A 32 0.30 -0.74 -13.84
C ALA A 32 1.26 -0.71 -12.64
N TYR A 33 1.81 0.45 -12.29
CA TYR A 33 2.67 0.60 -11.12
C TYR A 33 1.94 0.27 -9.82
N TYR A 34 0.74 0.82 -9.63
CA TYR A 34 -0.09 0.53 -8.47
C TYR A 34 -0.41 -0.95 -8.37
N ARG A 35 -0.97 -1.54 -9.44
CA ARG A 35 -1.35 -2.97 -9.45
C ARG A 35 -0.15 -3.87 -9.20
N MET A 36 1.00 -3.58 -9.80
CA MET A 36 2.23 -4.35 -9.57
C MET A 36 2.69 -4.33 -8.12
N VAL A 37 2.62 -3.18 -7.43
CA VAL A 37 3.01 -3.09 -6.01
C VAL A 37 2.02 -3.83 -5.12
N THR A 38 0.73 -3.58 -5.29
CA THR A 38 -0.29 -4.13 -4.39
C THR A 38 -0.49 -5.64 -4.60
N SER A 39 -0.50 -6.12 -5.85
CA SER A 39 -0.64 -7.55 -6.13
C SER A 39 0.59 -8.34 -5.70
N TYR A 40 1.79 -7.78 -5.82
CA TYR A 40 3.02 -8.41 -5.34
C TYR A 40 2.96 -8.64 -3.83
N TRP A 41 2.59 -7.62 -3.06
CA TRP A 41 2.54 -7.72 -1.60
C TRP A 41 1.38 -8.59 -1.10
N ASP A 42 0.23 -8.60 -1.77
CA ASP A 42 -0.86 -9.52 -1.46
C ASP A 42 -0.48 -10.98 -1.73
N MET A 43 0.21 -11.25 -2.84
CA MET A 43 0.76 -12.58 -3.14
C MET A 43 1.81 -13.01 -2.11
N ALA A 44 2.78 -12.14 -1.79
CA ALA A 44 3.81 -12.45 -0.79
C ALA A 44 3.19 -12.75 0.57
N ALA A 45 2.22 -11.95 1.00
CA ALA A 45 1.48 -12.19 2.23
C ALA A 45 0.69 -13.51 2.18
N SER A 46 0.16 -13.89 1.01
CA SER A 46 -0.51 -15.18 0.85
C SER A 46 0.43 -16.37 1.08
N PHE A 47 1.70 -16.27 0.68
CA PHE A 47 2.68 -17.34 0.93
C PHE A 47 3.00 -17.48 2.42
N VAL A 48 3.15 -16.36 3.14
CA VAL A 48 3.36 -16.37 4.59
C VAL A 48 2.14 -16.95 5.31
N LEU A 49 0.94 -16.48 4.97
CA LEU A 49 -0.30 -16.93 5.62
C LEU A 49 -0.61 -18.41 5.37
N ASN A 50 -0.08 -19.01 4.31
CA ASN A 50 -0.20 -20.43 4.01
C ASN A 50 1.02 -21.27 4.47
N GLY A 51 1.96 -20.66 5.22
CA GLY A 51 3.11 -21.37 5.78
C GLY A 51 4.21 -21.73 4.77
N ALA A 52 4.18 -21.18 3.56
CA ALA A 52 5.24 -21.39 2.57
C ALA A 52 6.49 -20.55 2.87
N ILE A 53 6.33 -19.46 3.64
CA ILE A 53 7.42 -18.61 4.14
C ILE A 53 7.17 -18.44 5.64
N ASP A 54 8.21 -18.62 6.45
CA ASP A 54 8.16 -18.35 7.88
C ASP A 54 7.83 -16.87 8.14
N GLU A 55 6.92 -16.61 9.07
CA GLU A 55 6.41 -15.27 9.33
C GLU A 55 7.46 -14.36 9.97
N GLU A 56 8.22 -14.87 10.95
CA GLU A 56 9.26 -14.10 11.62
C GLU A 56 10.37 -13.72 10.64
N LEU A 57 10.84 -14.69 9.85
CA LEU A 57 11.81 -14.46 8.79
C LEU A 57 11.30 -13.45 7.75
N PHE A 58 10.01 -13.49 7.40
CA PHE A 58 9.42 -12.53 6.47
C PHE A 58 9.47 -11.11 7.02
N HIS A 59 9.11 -10.92 8.29
CA HIS A 59 9.17 -9.63 8.98
C HIS A 59 10.60 -9.09 9.07
N ASP A 60 11.57 -9.95 9.41
CA ASP A 60 12.98 -9.58 9.49
C ASP A 60 13.56 -9.17 8.12
N SER A 61 13.08 -9.80 7.04
CA SER A 61 13.60 -9.57 5.70
C SER A 61 13.07 -8.29 5.05
N ASN A 62 11.90 -7.79 5.46
CA ASN A 62 11.30 -6.62 4.84
C ASN A 62 10.16 -6.00 5.67
N THR A 63 9.99 -4.68 5.52
CA THR A 63 8.96 -3.89 6.20
C THR A 63 8.05 -3.10 5.26
N GLU A 64 8.35 -3.10 3.96
CA GLU A 64 7.67 -2.29 2.95
C GLU A 64 6.17 -2.61 2.84
N TYR A 65 5.79 -3.87 3.07
CA TYR A 65 4.40 -4.33 2.95
C TYR A 65 3.44 -3.60 3.92
N VAL A 66 3.90 -3.24 5.12
CA VAL A 66 3.10 -2.45 6.08
C VAL A 66 2.91 -1.03 5.59
N ALA A 67 3.95 -0.40 5.03
CA ALA A 67 3.85 0.94 4.45
C ALA A 67 2.91 0.97 3.24
N VAL A 68 2.94 -0.07 2.40
CA VAL A 68 2.00 -0.24 1.28
C VAL A 68 0.57 -0.33 1.78
N PHE A 69 0.31 -1.18 2.77
CA PHE A 69 -1.01 -1.33 3.36
C PHE A 69 -1.50 -0.05 4.03
N ALA A 70 -0.65 0.64 4.81
CA ALA A 70 -1.03 1.84 5.56
C ALA A 70 -1.56 2.99 4.68
N LYS A 71 -1.08 3.11 3.43
CA LYS A 71 -1.59 4.09 2.45
C LYS A 71 -2.98 3.75 1.90
N ILE A 72 -3.35 2.47 1.84
CA ILE A 72 -4.61 2.00 1.24
C ILE A 72 -5.67 1.73 2.29
N GLU A 73 -5.27 1.32 3.50
CA GLU A 73 -6.14 0.87 4.58
C GLU A 73 -7.35 1.80 4.84
N PRO A 74 -7.20 3.15 4.88
CA PRO A 74 -8.35 4.04 5.10
C PRO A 74 -9.43 3.98 4.01
N TYR A 75 -9.05 3.52 2.82
CA TYR A 75 -9.87 3.52 1.61
C TYR A 75 -10.27 2.12 1.16
N LEU A 76 -9.73 1.08 1.80
CA LEU A 76 -9.84 -0.30 1.35
C LEU A 76 -11.31 -0.78 1.30
N GLY A 77 -12.13 -0.32 2.25
CA GLY A 77 -13.56 -0.61 2.26
C GLY A 77 -14.29 -0.10 1.02
N ASP A 78 -14.02 1.14 0.61
CA ASP A 78 -14.63 1.75 -0.59
C ASP A 78 -14.14 1.09 -1.88
N VAL A 79 -12.86 0.76 -1.95
CA VAL A 79 -12.27 0.03 -3.08
C VAL A 79 -12.93 -1.35 -3.22
N ARG A 80 -13.06 -2.11 -2.13
CA ARG A 80 -13.72 -3.43 -2.14
C ARG A 80 -15.19 -3.35 -2.55
N LYS A 81 -15.91 -2.32 -2.10
CA LYS A 81 -17.30 -2.05 -2.52
C LYS A 81 -17.38 -1.78 -4.02
N ALA A 82 -16.50 -0.94 -4.57
CA ALA A 82 -16.48 -0.61 -6.00
C ALA A 82 -16.24 -1.83 -6.89
N TYR A 83 -15.43 -2.79 -6.45
CA TYR A 83 -15.17 -4.04 -7.17
C TYR A 83 -16.18 -5.16 -6.88
N ASN A 84 -17.13 -4.95 -5.97
CA ASN A 84 -17.96 -6.02 -5.41
C ASN A 84 -17.11 -7.25 -4.97
N SER A 85 -15.95 -7.00 -4.36
CA SER A 85 -14.97 -8.03 -4.02
C SER A 85 -14.42 -7.82 -2.63
N THR A 86 -14.78 -8.72 -1.72
CA THR A 86 -14.21 -8.78 -0.36
C THR A 86 -12.79 -9.33 -0.33
N ARG A 87 -12.27 -9.81 -1.48
CA ARG A 87 -10.96 -10.46 -1.58
C ARG A 87 -9.82 -9.51 -1.88
N TYR A 88 -10.10 -8.30 -2.37
CA TYR A 88 -9.04 -7.36 -2.75
C TYR A 88 -8.12 -7.05 -1.55
N LEU A 89 -6.83 -7.35 -1.70
CA LEU A 89 -5.76 -7.20 -0.70
C LEU A 89 -6.02 -7.90 0.64
N LYS A 90 -6.80 -8.99 0.64
CA LYS A 90 -7.18 -9.71 1.86
C LYS A 90 -5.97 -10.37 2.54
N SER A 91 -5.03 -10.91 1.77
CA SER A 91 -3.85 -11.56 2.34
C SER A 91 -2.90 -10.53 2.92
N LEU A 92 -2.67 -9.42 2.22
CA LEU A 92 -1.88 -8.30 2.74
C LEU A 92 -2.45 -7.76 4.06
N GLU A 93 -3.76 -7.47 4.09
CA GLU A 93 -4.43 -7.05 5.33
C GLU A 93 -4.24 -8.07 6.46
N GLY A 94 -4.47 -9.36 6.15
CA GLY A 94 -4.39 -10.43 7.14
C GLY A 94 -3.00 -10.54 7.76
N LEU A 95 -1.93 -10.45 6.96
CA LEU A 95 -0.57 -10.51 7.48
C LEU A 95 -0.22 -9.26 8.30
N VAL A 96 -0.53 -8.06 7.80
CA VAL A 96 -0.23 -6.82 8.52
C VAL A 96 -0.94 -6.78 9.88
N ARG A 97 -2.20 -7.21 9.95
CA ARG A 97 -2.95 -7.23 11.21
C ARG A 97 -2.51 -8.33 12.19
N ARG A 98 -1.71 -9.31 11.76
CA ARG A 98 -1.08 -10.31 12.65
C ARG A 98 0.23 -9.83 13.28
N ALA A 99 0.86 -8.80 12.72
CA ALA A 99 2.11 -8.31 13.26
C ALA A 99 1.94 -7.84 14.72
N PRO A 100 2.92 -8.10 15.61
CA PRO A 100 2.93 -7.49 16.93
C PRO A 100 2.83 -5.96 16.80
N ASP A 101 1.96 -5.34 17.58
CA ASP A 101 1.77 -3.89 17.58
C ASP A 101 1.34 -3.28 16.22
N ALA A 102 0.61 -4.06 15.40
CA ALA A 102 0.21 -3.69 14.05
C ALA A 102 -0.43 -2.29 13.95
N GLU A 103 -1.33 -1.92 14.86
CA GLU A 103 -2.03 -0.64 14.80
C GLU A 103 -1.09 0.56 14.98
N ASN A 104 -0.16 0.50 15.94
CA ASN A 104 0.86 1.53 16.10
C ASN A 104 1.80 1.57 14.91
N TYR A 105 2.13 0.41 14.34
CA TYR A 105 3.02 0.35 13.19
C TYR A 105 2.38 0.96 11.93
N ILE A 106 1.12 0.63 11.65
CA ILE A 106 0.32 1.23 10.59
C ILE A 106 0.21 2.75 10.80
N ALA A 107 -0.11 3.19 12.02
CA ALA A 107 -0.22 4.60 12.35
C ALA A 107 1.09 5.36 12.10
N ARG A 108 2.22 4.80 12.53
CA ARG A 108 3.56 5.36 12.28
C ARG A 108 3.85 5.45 10.79
N MET A 109 3.56 4.41 10.02
CA MET A 109 3.76 4.42 8.57
C MET A 109 2.89 5.46 7.86
N ARG A 110 1.66 5.68 8.35
CA ARG A 110 0.77 6.73 7.84
C ARG A 110 1.32 8.13 8.14
N GLN A 111 1.82 8.36 9.36
CA GLN A 111 2.46 9.63 9.73
C GLN A 111 3.67 9.93 8.85
N ILE A 112 4.53 8.93 8.63
CA ILE A 112 5.68 9.04 7.74
C ILE A 112 5.21 9.41 6.32
N ALA A 113 4.25 8.66 5.76
CA ALA A 113 3.73 8.93 4.42
C ALA A 113 3.20 10.37 4.27
N ASN A 114 2.44 10.86 5.26
CA ASN A 114 1.91 12.22 5.27
C ASN A 114 3.01 13.28 5.37
N HIS A 115 4.03 13.06 6.19
CA HIS A 115 5.18 13.96 6.29
C HIS A 115 5.91 14.10 4.95
N TRP A 116 6.18 12.99 4.26
CA TRP A 116 6.81 12.99 2.93
C TRP A 116 5.93 13.67 1.88
N ALA A 117 4.61 13.46 1.93
CA ALA A 117 3.67 14.13 1.04
C ALA A 117 3.72 15.67 1.21
N ASN A 118 3.75 16.13 2.46
CA ASN A 118 3.81 17.57 2.78
C ASN A 118 5.15 18.20 2.35
N MET A 119 6.28 17.50 2.52
CA MET A 119 7.58 17.96 2.03
C MET A 119 7.62 18.08 0.50
N ASN A 120 7.06 17.10 -0.21
CA ASN A 120 6.99 17.13 -1.68
C ASN A 120 6.08 18.24 -2.20
N ALA A 121 5.05 18.63 -1.45
CA ALA A 121 4.18 19.75 -1.79
C ALA A 121 4.90 21.10 -1.60
N GLY A 122 5.66 21.27 -0.50
CA GLY A 122 6.44 22.48 -0.24
C GLY A 122 7.57 22.71 -1.26
N ASN A 123 8.27 21.65 -1.67
CA ASN A 123 9.32 21.79 -2.71
C ASN A 123 8.75 22.16 -4.09
N GLN A 124 7.48 21.86 -4.37
CA GLN A 124 6.83 22.25 -5.63
C GLN A 124 6.33 23.70 -5.65
N SER A 125 6.06 24.30 -4.48
CA SER A 125 5.70 25.73 -4.39
C SER A 125 6.90 26.67 -4.56
N ASP A 126 8.10 26.21 -4.19
CA ASP A 126 9.33 27.02 -4.24
C ASP A 126 10.01 27.04 -5.63
N THR A 127 9.49 26.30 -6.60
CA THR A 127 10.05 26.22 -7.98
C THR A 127 9.20 26.98 -9.01
N LYS A 128 8.44 28.00 -8.61
CA LYS A 128 7.69 28.88 -9.51
C LYS A 128 8.16 30.33 -9.42
#